data_AF-A0A7C3TA20-F1
#
_entry.id   AF-A0A7C3TA20-F1
#
_cell.length_a   1.000
_cell.length_b   1.000
_cell.length_c   1.000
_cell.angle_alpha   90.00
_cell.angle_beta   90.00
_cell.angle_gamma   90.00
#
_symmetry.space_group_name_H-M   'P 1'
#
loop_
_entity.id
_entity.type
_entity.pdbx_description
1 polymer ?
#
loop_
_entity_poly.entity_id
_entity_poly.type
_entity_poly.pdbx_seq_one_letter_code
_entity_poly.pdbx_strand_id
1 'polypeptide(L)'
;MQFPILPQQASSFAVEVGAICFLLWLLTIFFSFGVMAAIVFFAYRYRRGSAADRSRPVHSDLRIELIWSVVPLLLGLGIFAWSASLYARQRIPPKDAMEVYVIGKRWMWQVQHGNGVRENAELHVPVGRNVVLTMISQDVIHSFFVPAFRVKH
;
A
#
# COMPACT_ATOMS: atom_id res chain seq x y z
N MET A 1 19.18 14.15 -13.47
CA MET A 1 17.88 13.46 -13.52
C MET A 1 17.45 13.18 -12.09
N GLN A 2 16.39 13.81 -11.59
CA GLN A 2 15.78 13.44 -10.32
C GLN A 2 14.75 12.36 -10.62
N PHE A 3 15.04 11.11 -10.24
CA PHE A 3 14.05 10.04 -10.22
C PHE A 3 13.44 10.03 -8.82
N PRO A 4 12.28 10.67 -8.60
CA PRO A 4 11.68 10.68 -7.29
C PRO A 4 11.28 9.26 -6.89
N ILE A 5 11.61 8.85 -5.66
CA ILE A 5 11.33 7.50 -5.13
C ILE A 5 9.82 7.20 -5.16
N LEU A 6 8.99 8.25 -5.04
CA LEU A 6 7.54 8.19 -5.24
C LEU A 6 7.13 9.24 -6.26
N PRO A 7 6.27 8.92 -7.23
CA PRO A 7 5.71 9.94 -8.10
C PRO A 7 4.81 10.88 -7.31
N GLN A 8 4.60 12.08 -7.88
CA GLN A 8 3.77 13.13 -7.31
C GLN A 8 2.38 12.61 -6.94
N GLN A 9 1.88 13.06 -5.80
CA GLN A 9 0.54 12.72 -5.34
C GLN A 9 -0.45 13.68 -5.99
N ALA A 10 -1.43 13.14 -6.73
CA ALA A 10 -2.40 13.93 -7.47
C ALA A 10 -3.86 13.49 -7.24
N SER A 11 -4.09 12.60 -6.26
CA SER A 11 -5.43 12.20 -5.80
C SER A 11 -5.47 12.10 -4.27
N SER A 12 -6.66 12.15 -3.69
CA SER A 12 -6.87 11.88 -2.25
C SER A 12 -6.41 10.47 -1.88
N PHE A 13 -6.68 9.49 -2.73
CA PHE A 13 -6.22 8.11 -2.54
C PHE A 13 -4.70 7.98 -2.55
N ALA A 14 -3.99 8.81 -3.32
CA ALA A 14 -2.54 8.72 -3.40
C ALA A 14 -1.86 9.02 -2.06
N VAL A 15 -2.44 9.94 -1.29
CA VAL A 15 -1.98 10.31 0.05
C VAL A 15 -2.20 9.13 1.01
N GLU A 16 -3.42 8.59 1.06
CA GLU A 16 -3.78 7.53 2.00
C GLU A 16 -3.04 6.22 1.71
N VAL A 17 -2.99 5.80 0.44
CA VAL A 17 -2.18 4.63 0.02
C VAL A 17 -0.72 4.86 0.35
N GLY A 18 -0.20 6.07 0.08
CA GLY A 18 1.17 6.44 0.42
C GLY A 18 1.47 6.28 1.91
N ALA A 19 0.57 6.77 2.78
CA ALA A 19 0.73 6.68 4.23
C ALA A 19 0.76 5.22 4.71
N ILE A 20 -0.13 4.36 4.21
CA ILE A 20 -0.15 2.93 4.54
C ILE A 20 1.15 2.26 4.06
N CYS A 21 1.60 2.54 2.83
CA CYS A 21 2.86 1.99 2.32
C CYS A 21 4.07 2.43 3.16
N PHE A 22 4.15 3.71 3.53
CA PHE A 22 5.22 4.22 4.38
C PHE A 22 5.21 3.59 5.77
N LEU A 23 4.04 3.44 6.38
CA LEU A 23 3.90 2.76 7.66
C LEU A 23 4.38 1.30 7.57
N LEU A 24 3.98 0.57 6.53
CA LEU A 24 4.42 -0.81 6.31
C LEU A 24 5.94 -0.89 6.14
N TRP A 25 6.54 0.00 5.33
CA TRP A 25 8.00 0.07 5.19
C TRP A 25 8.70 0.37 6.51
N LEU A 26 8.21 1.34 7.29
CA LEU A 26 8.74 1.67 8.60
C LEU A 26 8.71 0.45 9.52
N LEU A 27 7.58 -0.26 9.58
CA LEU A 27 7.42 -1.46 10.40
C LEU A 27 8.35 -2.58 9.94
N THR A 28 8.45 -2.84 8.64
CA THR A 28 9.38 -3.83 8.09
C THR A 28 10.82 -3.50 8.50
N ILE A 29 11.27 -2.26 8.28
CA ILE A 29 12.62 -1.83 8.66
C ILE A 29 12.81 -1.99 10.18
N PHE A 30 11.89 -1.47 10.99
CA PHE A 30 11.97 -1.55 12.45
C PHE A 30 12.10 -2.99 12.96
N PHE A 31 11.22 -3.90 12.52
CA PHE A 31 11.26 -5.30 12.95
C PHE A 31 12.49 -6.04 12.39
N SER A 32 12.86 -5.82 11.13
CA SER A 32 14.04 -6.45 10.53
C SER A 32 15.33 -6.06 11.27
N PHE A 33 15.55 -4.77 11.51
CA PHE A 33 16.73 -4.30 12.24
C PHE A 33 16.65 -4.66 13.73
N GLY A 34 15.47 -4.60 14.35
CA GLY A 34 15.27 -4.99 15.75
C GLY A 34 15.59 -6.46 16.00
N VAL A 35 15.08 -7.36 15.15
CA VAL A 35 15.38 -8.80 15.23
C VAL A 35 16.86 -9.06 14.93
N MET A 36 17.43 -8.43 13.91
CA MET A 36 18.86 -8.57 13.60
C MET A 36 19.74 -8.14 14.77
N ALA A 37 19.45 -6.98 15.37
CA ALA A 37 20.19 -6.47 16.53
C ALA A 37 20.08 -7.42 17.73
N ALA A 38 18.88 -7.96 17.99
CA ALA A 38 18.67 -8.94 19.07
C ALA A 38 19.47 -10.23 18.83
N ILE A 39 19.49 -10.74 17.59
CA ILE A 39 20.29 -11.92 17.23
C ILE A 39 21.78 -11.66 17.45
N VAL A 40 22.31 -10.55 16.94
CA VAL A 40 23.73 -10.18 17.10
C VAL A 40 24.08 -10.00 18.58
N PHE A 41 23.22 -9.31 19.33
CA PHE A 41 23.38 -9.12 20.77
C PHE A 41 23.44 -10.46 21.51
N PHE A 42 22.49 -11.37 21.26
CA PHE A 42 22.47 -12.67 21.91
C PHE A 42 23.65 -13.56 21.49
N ALA A 43 24.03 -13.54 20.21
CA ALA A 43 25.21 -14.25 19.71
C ALA A 43 26.49 -13.79 20.41
N TYR A 44 26.66 -12.48 20.61
CA TYR A 44 27.80 -11.92 21.33
C TYR A 44 27.74 -12.21 22.84
N ARG A 45 26.61 -11.94 23.50
CA ARG A 45 26.42 -12.04 24.95
C ARG A 45 26.50 -13.47 25.47
N TYR A 46 26.00 -14.44 24.69
CA TYR A 46 25.94 -15.86 25.05
C TYR A 46 26.96 -16.72 24.30
N ARG A 47 27.96 -16.10 23.65
CA ARG A 47 29.05 -16.81 22.96
C ARG A 47 29.74 -17.84 23.84
N ARG A 48 30.33 -18.87 23.21
CA ARG A 48 31.14 -19.88 23.89
C ARG A 48 32.27 -19.20 24.68
N GLY A 49 32.40 -19.53 25.97
CA GLY A 49 33.34 -18.91 26.89
C GLY A 49 32.82 -17.67 27.64
N SER A 50 31.57 -17.25 27.42
CA SER A 50 30.94 -16.17 28.19
C SER A 50 30.53 -16.64 29.59
N ALA A 51 30.78 -15.79 30.60
CA ALA A 51 30.34 -15.94 31.99
C ALA A 51 28.81 -15.75 32.18
N ALA A 52 28.02 -15.86 31.11
CA ALA A 52 26.57 -15.86 31.18
C ALA A 52 26.07 -17.00 32.07
N ASP A 53 25.30 -16.67 33.11
CA ASP A 53 24.60 -17.67 33.91
C ASP A 53 23.53 -18.37 33.04
N ARG A 54 23.55 -19.71 33.09
CA ARG A 54 22.65 -20.61 32.37
C ARG A 54 21.93 -21.57 33.31
N SER A 55 22.09 -21.40 34.62
CA SER A 55 21.62 -22.33 35.64
C SER A 55 20.09 -22.37 35.79
N ARG A 56 19.40 -21.31 35.37
CA ARG A 56 17.94 -21.16 35.48
C ARG A 56 17.31 -20.73 34.15
N PRO A 57 17.16 -21.63 33.17
CA PRO A 57 16.44 -21.32 31.94
C PRO A 57 14.95 -21.10 32.26
N VAL A 58 14.43 -19.93 31.89
CA VAL A 58 12.99 -19.67 31.88
C VAL A 58 12.44 -20.21 30.56
N HIS A 59 11.52 -21.16 30.62
CA HIS A 59 10.97 -21.82 29.43
C HIS A 59 9.67 -21.20 28.94
N SER A 60 8.89 -20.56 29.82
CA SER A 60 7.65 -19.90 29.47
C SER A 60 7.42 -18.73 30.43
N ASP A 61 6.97 -17.62 29.85
CA ASP A 61 6.46 -16.48 30.59
C ASP A 61 5.20 -16.00 29.86
N LEU A 62 4.04 -16.33 30.45
CA LEU A 62 2.74 -16.00 29.88
C LEU A 62 2.61 -14.51 29.56
N ARG A 63 3.26 -13.62 30.31
CA ARG A 63 3.18 -12.17 30.09
C ARG A 63 3.84 -11.79 28.78
N ILE A 64 5.03 -12.33 28.52
CA ILE A 64 5.79 -12.06 27.29
C ILE A 64 5.06 -12.70 26.09
N GLU A 65 4.56 -13.92 26.27
CA GLU A 65 3.79 -14.64 25.25
C GLU A 65 2.52 -13.88 24.84
N LEU A 66 1.82 -13.30 25.81
CA LEU A 66 0.65 -12.48 25.57
C LEU A 66 1.02 -11.18 24.85
N ILE A 67 2.10 -10.51 25.28
CA ILE A 67 2.54 -9.24 24.68
C ILE A 67 2.91 -9.43 23.20
N TRP A 68 3.72 -10.43 22.86
CA TRP A 68 4.13 -10.63 21.46
C TRP A 68 3.00 -11.16 20.57
N SER A 69 1.91 -11.65 21.13
CA SER A 69 0.77 -12.18 20.36
C SER A 69 -0.28 -11.10 20.15
N VAL A 70 -0.64 -10.39 21.23
CA VAL A 70 -1.70 -9.38 21.24
C VAL A 70 -1.25 -8.12 20.51
N VAL A 71 0.00 -7.66 20.69
CA VAL A 71 0.45 -6.42 20.06
C VAL A 71 0.46 -6.52 18.52
N PRO A 72 1.05 -7.55 17.88
CA PRO A 72 0.98 -7.69 16.43
C PRO A 72 -0.45 -7.93 15.92
N LEU A 73 -1.29 -8.63 16.69
CA LEU A 73 -2.69 -8.83 16.34
C LEU A 73 -3.43 -7.48 16.25
N LEU A 74 -3.34 -6.66 17.28
CA LEU A 74 -4.01 -5.34 17.31
C LEU A 74 -3.45 -4.41 16.23
N LEU A 75 -2.12 -4.40 16.03
CA LEU A 75 -1.48 -3.62 14.97
C LEU A 75 -1.98 -4.05 13.58
N GLY A 76 -2.01 -5.36 13.32
CA GLY A 76 -2.50 -5.94 12.08
C GLY A 76 -3.97 -5.61 11.83
N LEU A 77 -4.83 -5.76 12.84
CA LEU A 77 -6.26 -5.40 12.75
C LEU A 77 -6.46 -3.91 12.47
N GLY A 78 -5.68 -3.03 13.09
CA GLY A 78 -5.75 -1.59 12.84
C GLY A 78 -5.40 -1.23 11.39
N ILE A 79 -4.27 -1.76 10.89
CA ILE A 79 -3.84 -1.53 9.50
C ILE A 79 -4.85 -2.15 8.52
N PHE A 80 -5.37 -3.34 8.82
CA PHE A 80 -6.38 -4.01 8.01
C PHE A 80 -7.67 -3.19 7.93
N ALA A 81 -8.21 -2.74 9.06
CA ALA A 81 -9.45 -1.96 9.10
C ALA A 81 -9.32 -0.64 8.30
N TRP A 82 -8.19 0.06 8.45
CA TRP A 82 -7.91 1.26 7.66
C TRP A 82 -7.80 0.95 6.16
N SER A 83 -7.01 -0.06 5.79
CA SER A 83 -6.82 -0.46 4.39
C SER A 83 -8.13 -0.94 3.74
N ALA A 84 -8.95 -1.69 4.47
CA ALA A 84 -10.25 -2.18 4.00
C ALA A 84 -11.24 -1.02 3.81
N SER A 85 -11.27 -0.05 4.71
CA SER A 85 -12.09 1.17 4.55
C SER A 85 -11.68 1.98 3.32
N LEU A 86 -10.36 2.14 3.11
CA LEU A 86 -9.83 2.80 1.92
C LEU A 86 -10.21 2.06 0.64
N TYR A 87 -10.05 0.73 0.62
CA TYR A 87 -10.46 -0.12 -0.50
C TYR A 87 -11.95 0.01 -0.82
N ALA A 88 -12.81 0.00 0.20
CA ALA A 88 -14.25 0.18 0.01
C ALA A 88 -14.58 1.55 -0.61
N ARG A 89 -13.95 2.63 -0.13
CA ARG A 89 -14.13 3.98 -0.70
C ARG A 89 -13.63 4.10 -2.16
N GLN A 90 -12.61 3.34 -2.54
CA GLN A 90 -12.14 3.30 -3.94
C GLN A 90 -13.11 2.57 -4.86
N ARG A 91 -13.88 1.60 -4.34
CA ARG A 91 -14.82 0.78 -5.13
C ARG A 91 -16.21 1.38 -5.26
N ILE A 92 -16.57 2.35 -4.39
CA ILE A 92 -17.87 3.00 -4.38
C ILE A 92 -17.71 4.42 -4.92
N PRO A 93 -18.00 4.67 -6.21
CA PRO A 93 -17.86 6.00 -6.78
C PRO A 93 -18.88 6.98 -6.18
N PRO A 94 -18.49 8.25 -5.92
CA PRO A 94 -19.43 9.31 -5.54
C PRO A 94 -20.51 9.53 -6.60
N LYS A 95 -21.74 9.85 -6.19
CA LYS A 95 -22.89 10.03 -7.10
C LYS A 95 -22.75 11.25 -8.03
N ASP A 96 -21.89 12.20 -7.68
CA ASP A 96 -21.61 13.44 -8.39
C ASP A 96 -20.37 13.34 -9.31
N ALA A 97 -19.78 12.15 -9.44
CA ALA A 97 -18.57 11.94 -10.22
C ALA A 97 -18.82 12.08 -11.73
N MET A 98 -17.86 12.70 -12.43
CA MET A 98 -17.84 12.72 -13.90
C MET A 98 -17.44 11.35 -14.42
N GLU A 99 -18.25 10.78 -15.31
CA GLU A 99 -17.94 9.51 -15.96
C GLU A 99 -17.05 9.71 -17.19
N VAL A 100 -15.99 8.93 -17.26
CA VAL A 100 -15.07 8.85 -18.40
C VAL A 100 -14.89 7.39 -18.78
N TYR A 101 -15.09 7.07 -20.05
CA TYR A 101 -14.91 5.72 -20.56
C TYR A 101 -13.48 5.55 -21.05
N VAL A 102 -12.83 4.47 -20.63
CA VAL A 102 -11.48 4.11 -21.07
C VAL A 102 -11.53 2.76 -21.77
N ILE A 103 -11.09 2.73 -23.01
CA ILE A 103 -11.13 1.56 -23.88
C ILE A 103 -9.69 1.09 -24.15
N GLY A 104 -9.37 -0.11 -23.68
CA GLY A 104 -8.11 -0.79 -23.98
C GLY A 104 -8.14 -1.46 -25.36
N LYS A 105 -7.10 -1.24 -26.16
CA LYS A 105 -6.86 -1.90 -27.45
C LYS A 105 -5.37 -2.24 -27.57
N ARG A 106 -5.00 -3.21 -28.40
CA ARG A 106 -3.61 -3.43 -28.82
C ARG A 106 -3.15 -2.30 -29.76
N TRP A 107 -2.15 -1.47 -29.44
CA TRP A 107 -1.53 -1.16 -28.14
C TRP A 107 -1.71 0.33 -27.87
N MET A 108 -2.97 0.71 -27.62
CA MET A 108 -3.38 2.09 -27.41
C MET A 108 -4.54 2.18 -26.41
N TRP A 109 -4.65 3.33 -25.77
CA TRP A 109 -5.80 3.70 -24.97
C TRP A 109 -6.64 4.69 -25.74
N GLN A 110 -7.96 4.50 -25.73
CA GLN A 110 -8.91 5.48 -26.21
C GLN A 110 -9.78 5.92 -25.05
N VAL A 111 -9.82 7.22 -24.81
CA VAL A 111 -10.61 7.84 -23.76
C VAL A 111 -11.82 8.52 -24.40
N GLN A 112 -12.99 8.36 -23.79
CA GLN A 112 -14.21 9.05 -24.21
C GLN A 112 -14.85 9.74 -23.02
N HIS A 113 -14.99 11.05 -23.12
CA HIS A 113 -15.63 11.90 -22.12
C HIS A 113 -17.16 11.84 -22.25
N GLY A 114 -17.88 12.12 -21.16
CA GLY A 114 -19.34 12.16 -21.17
C GLY A 114 -19.97 13.18 -22.16
N ASN A 115 -19.19 14.18 -22.61
CA ASN A 115 -19.60 15.14 -23.63
C ASN A 115 -19.40 14.61 -25.08
N GLY A 116 -18.92 13.38 -25.25
CA GLY A 116 -18.68 12.74 -26.55
C GLY A 116 -17.29 12.97 -27.14
N VAL A 117 -16.47 13.85 -26.55
CA VAL A 117 -15.08 14.06 -27.00
C VAL A 117 -14.27 12.79 -26.78
N ARG A 118 -13.48 12.42 -27.80
CA ARG A 118 -12.61 11.23 -27.78
C ARG A 118 -11.16 11.65 -27.91
N GLU A 119 -10.34 11.10 -27.03
CA GLU A 119 -8.91 11.36 -26.98
C GLU A 119 -8.16 10.03 -27.15
N ASN A 120 -7.03 10.08 -27.86
CA ASN A 120 -6.15 8.92 -28.04
C ASN A 120 -4.95 9.08 -27.13
N ALA A 121 -4.69 8.08 -26.28
CA ALA A 121 -3.57 8.02 -25.34
C ALA A 121 -3.47 9.15 -24.30
N GLU A 122 -4.43 10.07 -24.26
CA GLU A 122 -4.50 11.18 -23.32
C GLU A 122 -5.79 11.12 -22.49
N LEU A 123 -5.70 11.60 -21.25
CA LEU A 123 -6.82 11.71 -20.32
C LEU A 123 -6.78 13.10 -19.68
N HIS A 124 -7.65 14.00 -20.11
CA HIS A 124 -7.82 15.31 -19.48
C HIS A 124 -8.98 15.29 -18.48
N VAL A 125 -8.70 15.65 -17.23
CA VAL A 125 -9.73 15.72 -16.18
C VAL A 125 -9.66 17.06 -15.43
N PRO A 126 -10.82 17.60 -15.00
CA PRO A 126 -10.84 18.82 -14.21
C PRO A 126 -10.26 18.59 -12.81
N VAL A 127 -9.42 19.52 -12.35
CA VAL A 127 -8.84 19.48 -11.01
C VAL A 127 -9.93 19.65 -9.95
N GLY A 128 -9.84 18.88 -8.86
CA GLY A 128 -10.75 19.00 -7.72
C GLY A 128 -12.14 18.38 -7.92
N ARG A 129 -12.36 17.66 -9.02
CA ARG A 129 -13.62 16.97 -9.28
C ARG A 129 -13.48 15.46 -9.12
N ASN A 130 -14.50 14.81 -8.57
CA ASN A 130 -14.58 13.36 -8.56
C ASN A 130 -14.76 12.84 -10.00
N VAL A 131 -13.94 11.86 -10.39
CA VAL A 131 -13.99 11.22 -11.71
C VAL A 131 -14.09 9.72 -11.53
N VAL A 132 -15.00 9.08 -12.25
CA VAL A 132 -15.12 7.63 -12.32
C VAL A 132 -14.70 7.17 -13.72
N LEU A 133 -13.77 6.23 -13.75
CA LEU A 133 -13.30 5.62 -14.99
C LEU A 133 -14.04 4.29 -15.20
N THR A 134 -14.88 4.24 -16.23
CA THR A 134 -15.54 3.00 -16.65
C THR A 134 -14.71 2.36 -17.75
N MET A 135 -14.15 1.18 -17.48
CA MET A 135 -13.17 0.54 -18.35
C MET A 135 -13.74 -0.68 -19.05
N ILE A 136 -13.44 -0.78 -20.36
CA ILE A 136 -13.66 -1.98 -21.15
C ILE A 136 -12.43 -2.28 -22.01
N SER A 137 -12.35 -3.51 -22.50
CA SER A 137 -11.40 -3.89 -23.55
C SER A 137 -12.15 -4.31 -24.81
N GLN A 138 -11.60 -3.97 -25.98
CA GLN A 138 -12.09 -4.45 -27.27
C GLN A 138 -11.43 -5.75 -27.73
N ASP A 139 -10.32 -6.16 -27.11
CA ASP A 139 -9.57 -7.33 -27.53
C ASP A 139 -9.09 -8.22 -26.37
N VAL A 140 -8.02 -7.84 -25.67
CA VAL A 140 -7.37 -8.64 -24.62
C VAL A 140 -7.43 -7.93 -23.27
N ILE A 141 -7.06 -8.61 -22.20
CA ILE A 141 -6.98 -7.97 -20.88
C ILE A 141 -5.88 -6.91 -20.90
N HIS A 142 -6.22 -5.70 -20.47
CA HIS A 142 -5.28 -4.61 -20.24
C HIS A 142 -5.36 -4.16 -18.78
N SER A 143 -4.35 -3.46 -18.31
CA SER A 143 -4.40 -2.82 -16.99
C SER A 143 -4.04 -1.35 -17.10
N PHE A 144 -4.97 -0.49 -16.71
CA PHE A 144 -4.81 0.96 -16.76
C PHE A 144 -4.28 1.44 -15.41
N PHE A 145 -3.12 2.08 -15.42
CA PHE A 145 -2.46 2.55 -14.20
C PHE A 145 -2.10 4.02 -14.32
N VAL A 146 -2.54 4.81 -13.35
CA VAL A 146 -2.11 6.22 -13.20
C VAL A 146 -1.28 6.32 -11.90
N PRO A 147 0.06 6.32 -12.01
CA PRO A 147 0.94 6.26 -10.83
C PRO A 147 0.68 7.39 -9.83
N ALA A 148 0.44 8.61 -10.32
CA ALA A 148 0.19 9.79 -9.50
C ALA A 148 -1.11 9.72 -8.67
N PHE A 149 -2.06 8.89 -9.11
CA PHE A 149 -3.32 8.66 -8.40
C PHE A 149 -3.29 7.44 -7.49
N ARG A 150 -2.26 6.58 -7.60
CA ARG A 150 -2.19 5.26 -6.95
C ARG A 150 -3.38 4.35 -7.27
N VAL A 151 -3.96 4.50 -8.47
CA VAL A 151 -5.11 3.73 -8.92
C VAL A 151 -4.72 2.86 -10.10
N LYS A 152 -5.01 1.56 -10.00
CA LYS A 152 -4.77 0.54 -11.02
C LYS A 152 -6.02 -0.31 -11.18
N HIS A 153 -6.45 -0.54 -12.42
CA HIS A 153 -7.55 -1.44 -12.76
C HIS A 153 -7.17 -2.38 -13.89
#